data_AF-A0A351BDL1-F1
#
_entry.id   AF-A0A351BDL1-F1
#
_cell.length_a   1.000
_cell.length_b   1.000
_cell.length_c   1.000
_cell.angle_alpha   90.00
_cell.angle_beta   90.00
_cell.angle_gamma   90.00
#
_symmetry.space_group_name_H-M   'P 1'
#
loop_
_entity.id
_entity.type
_entity.pdbx_description
1 polymer ?
#
loop_
_entity_poly.entity_id
_entity_poly.type
_entity_poly.pdbx_seq_one_letter_code
_entity_poly.pdbx_strand_id
1 'polypeptide(L)'
;ETLSFAILDVETCAQRCGLATVPTDSRCERLFLHLLASDPPRSQFASDRQRHGYHLWLVRSALQGVGTVALAACLLWSGKQFFDAYQVRQEVDLLVSETALARQRYEEIVRTFPPIPTSNDNLRRVIDRYVELERATGSPDYLWRELGRALRGVPAIELEGLDWKLTPAASAPRPLVGGDSKGKAPPGPDGETIIVRGSIRLGDESNPRQVLAVFNRFLEALRRNPQLDVEVLQQPFDVESGKALKGGDAAAEDRQPRAFRLQLRRVLGA
;
A
#
# COMPACT_ATOMS: atom_id res chain seq x y z
N GLU A 1 89.75 18.52 -5.13
CA GLU A 1 89.51 17.86 -6.43
C GLU A 1 89.88 18.82 -7.55
N THR A 2 90.71 18.39 -8.49
CA THR A 2 91.15 19.21 -9.63
C THR A 2 90.13 19.09 -10.75
N LEU A 3 89.42 20.18 -11.06
CA LEU A 3 88.49 20.23 -12.19
C LEU A 3 89.25 19.95 -13.50
N SER A 4 88.87 18.89 -14.21
CA SER A 4 89.37 18.58 -15.55
C SER A 4 88.37 19.10 -16.59
N PHE A 5 88.83 19.96 -17.50
CA PHE A 5 88.00 20.46 -18.59
C PHE A 5 88.31 19.69 -19.88
N ALA A 6 87.27 19.20 -20.55
CA ALA A 6 87.36 18.60 -21.88
C ALA A 6 86.58 19.47 -22.87
N ILE A 7 87.21 19.83 -23.98
CA ILE A 7 86.59 20.61 -25.06
C ILE A 7 85.99 19.61 -26.04
N LEU A 8 84.68 19.71 -26.26
CA LEU A 8 83.94 18.86 -27.18
C LEU A 8 83.43 19.70 -28.36
N ASP A 9 83.54 19.13 -29.55
CA ASP A 9 83.03 19.73 -30.77
C ASP A 9 81.50 19.54 -30.89
N VAL A 10 80.80 20.62 -31.24
CA VAL A 10 79.34 20.71 -31.23
C VAL A 10 78.72 19.83 -32.33
N GLU A 11 79.38 19.75 -33.49
CA GLU A 11 78.92 18.91 -34.61
C GLU A 11 79.04 17.43 -34.25
N THR A 12 80.19 17.04 -33.69
CA THR A 12 80.42 15.68 -33.19
C THR A 12 79.42 15.29 -32.10
N CYS A 13 79.10 16.21 -31.18
CA CYS A 13 78.09 15.99 -30.15
C CYS A 13 76.67 15.89 -30.73
N ALA A 14 76.30 16.73 -31.69
CA ALA A 14 74.99 16.69 -32.33
C ALA A 14 74.73 15.35 -33.04
N GLN A 15 75.74 14.83 -33.74
CA GLN A 15 75.67 13.51 -34.39
C GLN A 15 75.52 12.39 -33.36
N ARG A 16 76.32 12.41 -32.28
CA ARG A 16 76.24 11.39 -31.22
C ARG A 16 74.91 11.42 -30.46
N CYS A 17 74.31 12.59 -30.30
CA CYS A 17 73.01 12.76 -29.65
C CYS A 17 71.81 12.53 -30.58
N GLY A 18 72.04 12.13 -31.84
CA GLY A 18 70.97 11.79 -32.79
C GLY A 18 70.19 13.00 -33.32
N LEU A 19 70.76 14.21 -33.27
CA LEU A 19 70.09 15.42 -33.74
C LEU A 19 70.04 15.44 -35.27
N ALA A 20 68.83 15.32 -35.84
CA ALA A 20 68.63 15.23 -37.30
C ALA A 20 69.10 16.47 -38.09
N THR A 21 69.20 17.63 -37.44
CA THR A 21 69.66 18.88 -38.06
C THR A 21 70.86 19.43 -37.30
N VAL A 22 72.04 19.33 -37.89
CA VAL A 22 73.28 19.86 -37.29
C VAL A 22 73.19 21.40 -37.19
N PRO A 23 73.57 22.01 -36.06
CA PRO A 23 73.60 23.47 -35.92
C PRO A 23 74.58 24.09 -36.93
N THR A 24 74.15 25.13 -37.65
CA THR A 24 75.00 25.86 -38.60
C THR A 24 75.89 26.91 -37.92
N ASP A 25 75.60 27.22 -36.65
CA ASP A 25 76.29 28.22 -35.83
C ASP A 25 76.86 27.54 -34.58
N SER A 26 77.80 28.17 -33.88
CA SER A 26 78.42 27.64 -32.64
C SER A 26 77.47 27.58 -31.43
N ARG A 27 76.16 27.83 -31.64
CA ARG A 27 75.13 27.84 -30.59
C ARG A 27 74.71 26.42 -30.23
N CYS A 28 74.88 26.06 -28.97
CA CYS A 28 74.53 24.74 -28.44
C CYS A 28 73.06 24.62 -27.97
N GLU A 29 72.27 25.68 -28.05
CA GLU A 29 70.90 25.72 -27.50
C GLU A 29 70.02 24.58 -28.05
N ARG A 30 70.08 24.33 -29.35
CA ARG A 30 69.28 23.28 -30.00
C ARG A 30 69.69 21.87 -29.55
N LEU A 31 70.99 21.66 -29.33
CA LEU A 31 71.52 20.42 -28.78
C LEU A 31 71.01 20.21 -27.35
N PHE A 32 71.08 21.24 -26.51
CA PHE A 32 70.59 21.17 -25.14
C PHE A 32 69.08 20.97 -25.06
N LEU A 33 68.29 21.63 -25.92
CA LEU A 33 66.84 21.42 -25.97
C LEU A 33 66.47 20.00 -26.43
N HIS A 34 67.20 19.45 -27.40
CA HIS A 34 67.00 18.07 -27.82
C HIS A 34 67.36 17.08 -26.72
N LEU A 35 68.52 17.26 -26.07
CA LEU A 35 68.91 16.45 -24.92
C LEU A 35 67.89 16.56 -23.78
N LEU A 36 67.35 17.76 -23.52
CA LEU A 36 66.30 17.96 -22.51
C LEU A 36 64.98 17.26 -22.86
N ALA A 37 64.66 17.14 -24.15
CA ALA A 37 63.48 16.42 -24.61
C ALA A 37 63.69 14.89 -24.61
N SER A 38 64.90 14.41 -24.89
CA SER A 38 65.23 12.98 -24.98
C SER A 38 65.59 12.35 -23.64
N ASP A 39 66.39 13.03 -22.82
CA ASP A 39 66.85 12.57 -21.51
C ASP A 39 66.82 13.73 -20.48
N PRO A 40 65.63 14.05 -19.96
CA PRO A 40 65.46 15.15 -19.03
C PRO A 40 66.22 14.89 -17.72
N PRO A 41 67.08 15.82 -17.26
CA PRO A 41 67.86 15.64 -16.05
C PRO A 41 66.94 15.58 -14.82
N ARG A 42 67.28 14.72 -13.85
CA ARG A 42 66.49 14.54 -12.62
C ARG A 42 66.45 15.77 -11.71
N SER A 43 67.42 16.68 -11.86
CA SER A 43 67.51 17.91 -11.04
C SER A 43 66.98 19.11 -11.84
N GLN A 44 65.90 19.69 -11.34
CA GLN A 44 65.26 20.87 -11.93
C GLN A 44 65.63 22.11 -11.11
N PHE A 45 66.42 23.01 -11.69
CA PHE A 45 66.85 24.25 -11.02
C PHE A 45 65.90 25.44 -11.23
N ALA A 46 64.85 25.27 -12.04
CA ALA A 46 63.86 26.31 -12.30
C ALA A 46 62.91 26.52 -11.11
N SER A 47 62.69 27.76 -10.72
CA SER A 47 61.74 28.14 -9.66
C SER A 47 60.28 27.92 -10.10
N ASP A 48 59.35 27.78 -9.14
CA ASP A 48 57.92 27.55 -9.43
C ASP A 48 57.30 28.60 -10.35
N ARG A 49 57.74 29.87 -10.23
CA ARG A 49 57.26 30.97 -11.08
C ARG A 49 57.63 30.78 -12.56
N GLN A 50 58.78 30.16 -12.84
CA GLN A 50 59.22 29.84 -14.21
C GLN A 50 58.54 28.57 -14.76
N ARG A 51 58.07 27.68 -13.88
CA ARG A 51 57.41 26.41 -14.26
C ARG A 51 55.89 26.52 -14.38
N HIS A 52 55.30 27.63 -13.94
CA HIS A 52 53.86 27.82 -13.92
C HIS A 52 53.18 27.56 -15.28
N GLY A 53 53.78 28.02 -16.39
CA GLY A 53 53.25 27.76 -17.73
C GLY A 53 53.24 26.28 -18.12
N TYR A 54 54.27 25.52 -17.73
CA TYR A 54 54.33 24.07 -17.93
C TYR A 54 53.29 23.34 -17.09
N HIS A 55 53.13 23.71 -15.81
CA HIS A 55 52.09 23.12 -14.96
C HIS A 55 50.68 23.38 -15.52
N LEU A 56 50.42 24.59 -16.04
CA LEU A 56 49.14 24.92 -16.64
C LEU A 56 48.88 24.10 -17.92
N TRP A 57 49.91 23.95 -18.78
CA TRP A 57 49.83 23.07 -19.95
C TRP A 57 49.59 21.61 -19.55
N LEU A 58 50.31 21.10 -18.55
CA LEU A 58 50.18 19.73 -18.06
C LEU A 58 48.78 19.45 -17.50
N VAL A 59 48.24 20.36 -16.68
CA VAL A 59 46.88 20.24 -16.14
C VAL A 59 45.85 20.28 -17.26
N ARG A 60 46.01 21.17 -18.24
CA ARG A 60 45.11 21.24 -19.40
C ARG A 60 45.14 19.95 -20.20
N SER A 61 46.32 19.42 -20.50
CA SER A 61 46.48 18.17 -21.24
C SER A 61 45.96 16.97 -20.46
N ALA A 62 46.18 16.91 -19.15
CA ALA A 62 45.62 15.87 -18.29
C ALA A 62 44.09 15.94 -18.27
N LEU A 63 43.51 17.13 -18.13
CA LEU A 63 42.06 17.33 -18.13
C LEU A 63 41.45 16.94 -19.48
N GLN A 64 42.11 17.29 -20.59
CA GLN A 64 41.71 16.86 -21.92
C GLN A 64 41.79 15.34 -22.08
N GLY A 65 42.85 14.70 -21.58
CA GLY A 65 43.00 13.24 -21.61
C GLY A 65 41.95 12.50 -20.78
N VAL A 66 41.66 12.98 -19.57
CA VAL A 66 40.59 12.42 -18.74
C VAL A 66 39.23 12.59 -19.43
N GLY A 67 39.00 13.76 -20.04
CA GLY A 67 37.78 14.03 -20.79
C GLY A 67 37.59 13.09 -21.99
N THR A 68 38.63 12.85 -22.79
CA THR A 68 38.53 11.92 -23.94
C THR A 68 38.28 10.49 -23.49
N VAL A 69 38.95 10.02 -22.42
CA VAL A 69 38.73 8.68 -21.86
C VAL A 69 37.30 8.54 -21.31
N ALA A 70 36.81 9.53 -20.57
CA ALA A 70 35.45 9.52 -20.04
C ALA A 70 34.40 9.52 -21.17
N LEU A 71 34.58 10.33 -22.20
CA LEU A 71 33.70 10.33 -23.37
C LEU A 71 33.72 8.99 -24.12
N ALA A 72 34.89 8.40 -24.32
CA ALA A 72 35.02 7.08 -24.94
C ALA A 72 34.30 5.99 -24.12
N ALA A 73 34.47 6.02 -22.78
CA ALA A 73 33.78 5.10 -21.88
C ALA A 73 32.25 5.27 -21.95
N CYS A 74 31.74 6.50 -21.90
CA CYS A 74 30.32 6.80 -22.05
C CYS A 74 29.77 6.35 -23.42
N LEU A 75 30.53 6.55 -24.50
CA LEU A 75 30.14 6.15 -25.84
C LEU A 75 30.04 4.63 -25.96
N LEU A 76 31.04 3.89 -25.45
CA LEU A 76 31.01 2.43 -25.39
C LEU A 76 29.83 1.93 -24.54
N TRP A 77 29.60 2.56 -23.38
CA TRP A 77 28.48 2.20 -22.51
C TRP A 77 27.13 2.44 -23.20
N SER A 78 26.95 3.58 -23.86
CA SER A 78 25.74 3.89 -24.63
C SER A 78 25.52 2.90 -25.77
N GLY A 79 26.59 2.51 -26.47
CA GLY A 79 26.52 1.49 -27.52
C GLY A 79 26.07 0.14 -26.99
N LYS A 80 26.61 -0.30 -25.85
CA LYS A 80 26.17 -1.52 -25.15
C LYS A 80 24.69 -1.43 -24.78
N GLN A 81 24.26 -0.34 -24.14
CA GLN A 81 22.87 -0.16 -23.72
C GLN A 81 21.91 -0.16 -24.91
N PHE A 82 22.31 0.44 -26.03
CA PHE A 82 21.53 0.41 -27.26
C PHE A 82 21.39 -1.01 -27.82
N PHE A 83 22.47 -1.80 -27.80
CA PHE A 83 22.44 -3.19 -28.23
C PHE A 83 21.56 -4.06 -27.34
N ASP A 84 21.70 -3.93 -26.02
CA ASP A 84 20.86 -4.64 -25.04
C ASP A 84 19.38 -4.28 -25.24
N ALA A 85 19.06 -2.99 -25.43
CA ALA A 85 17.70 -2.54 -25.69
C ALA A 85 17.16 -3.06 -27.03
N TYR A 86 18.01 -3.17 -28.06
CA TYR A 86 17.64 -3.73 -29.35
C TYR A 86 17.30 -5.23 -29.23
N GLN A 87 18.10 -5.99 -28.49
CA GLN A 87 17.84 -7.40 -28.23
C GLN A 87 16.53 -7.61 -27.45
N VAL A 88 16.31 -6.84 -26.38
CA VAL A 88 15.05 -6.91 -25.61
C VAL A 88 13.84 -6.58 -26.47
N ARG A 89 13.95 -5.62 -27.39
CA ARG A 89 12.86 -5.31 -28.34
C ARG A 89 12.54 -6.48 -29.26
N GLN A 90 13.55 -7.17 -29.77
CA GLN A 90 13.33 -8.37 -30.59
C GLN A 90 12.61 -9.47 -29.80
N GLU A 91 12.99 -9.68 -28.54
CA GLU A 91 12.30 -10.63 -27.65
C GLU A 91 10.84 -10.21 -27.42
N VAL A 92 10.58 -8.93 -27.16
CA VAL A 92 9.21 -8.40 -27.00
C VAL A 92 8.38 -8.63 -28.27
N ASP A 93 8.93 -8.36 -29.45
CA ASP A 93 8.22 -8.54 -30.72
C ASP A 93 7.85 -10.02 -30.94
N LEU A 94 8.75 -10.95 -30.59
CA LEU A 94 8.47 -12.38 -30.60
C LEU A 94 7.34 -12.74 -29.63
N LEU A 95 7.42 -12.30 -28.35
CA LEU A 95 6.37 -12.56 -27.36
C LEU A 95 5.01 -11.97 -27.77
N VAL A 96 5.01 -10.78 -28.38
CA VAL A 96 3.78 -10.15 -28.90
C VAL A 96 3.16 -11.01 -30.00
N SER A 97 3.97 -11.54 -30.92
CA SER A 97 3.47 -12.43 -31.97
C SER A 97 2.91 -13.75 -31.41
N GLU A 98 3.58 -14.35 -30.43
CA GLU A 98 3.13 -15.58 -29.78
C GLU A 98 1.83 -15.38 -28.99
N THR A 99 1.74 -14.27 -28.24
CA THR A 99 0.52 -13.93 -27.50
C THR A 99 -0.66 -13.63 -28.43
N ALA A 100 -0.42 -12.99 -29.59
CA ALA A 100 -1.44 -12.78 -30.59
C ALA A 100 -1.98 -14.10 -31.15
N LEU A 101 -1.10 -15.05 -31.49
CA LEU A 101 -1.51 -16.39 -31.93
C LEU A 101 -2.26 -17.17 -30.84
N ALA A 102 -1.81 -17.09 -29.59
CA ALA A 102 -2.48 -17.74 -28.47
C ALA A 102 -3.90 -17.17 -28.24
N ARG A 103 -4.07 -15.84 -28.36
CA ARG A 103 -5.39 -15.19 -28.29
C ARG A 103 -6.31 -15.64 -29.41
N GLN A 104 -5.80 -15.72 -30.64
CA GLN A 104 -6.59 -16.21 -31.78
C GLN A 104 -7.09 -17.64 -31.56
N ARG A 105 -6.20 -18.54 -31.12
CA ARG A 105 -6.56 -19.92 -30.77
C ARG A 105 -7.59 -19.98 -29.64
N TYR A 106 -7.43 -19.13 -28.63
CA TYR A 106 -8.39 -19.03 -27.53
C TYR A 106 -9.78 -18.58 -28.02
N GLU A 107 -9.84 -17.54 -28.86
CA GLU A 107 -11.10 -17.07 -29.43
C GLU A 107 -11.78 -18.11 -30.32
N GLU A 108 -11.01 -18.88 -31.09
CA GLU A 108 -11.54 -19.99 -31.90
C GLU A 108 -12.17 -21.08 -31.01
N ILE A 109 -11.49 -21.48 -29.93
CA ILE A 109 -12.03 -22.43 -28.95
C ILE A 109 -13.30 -21.88 -28.30
N VAL A 110 -13.29 -20.60 -27.90
CA VAL A 110 -14.46 -19.96 -27.27
C VAL A 110 -15.66 -19.93 -28.21
N ARG A 111 -15.46 -19.67 -29.51
CA ARG A 111 -16.54 -19.72 -30.52
C ARG A 111 -17.15 -21.10 -30.67
N THR A 112 -16.41 -22.15 -30.35
CA THR A 112 -16.87 -23.54 -30.43
C THR A 112 -17.75 -23.93 -29.24
N PHE A 113 -17.73 -23.15 -28.14
CA PHE A 113 -18.57 -23.42 -26.99
C PHE A 113 -20.04 -23.04 -27.25
N PRO A 114 -21.00 -23.82 -26.72
CA PRO A 114 -22.40 -23.44 -26.77
C PRO A 114 -22.62 -22.11 -26.02
N PRO A 115 -23.61 -21.30 -26.43
CA PRO A 115 -23.90 -20.04 -25.74
C PRO A 115 -24.37 -20.34 -24.31
N ILE A 116 -23.46 -20.22 -23.34
CA ILE A 116 -23.79 -20.25 -21.93
C ILE A 116 -24.52 -18.93 -21.63
N PRO A 117 -25.68 -18.93 -20.97
CA PRO A 117 -26.47 -17.71 -20.73
C PRO A 117 -25.81 -16.71 -19.76
N THR A 118 -24.55 -16.92 -19.37
CA THR A 118 -23.85 -16.13 -18.34
C THR A 118 -22.41 -15.86 -18.77
N SER A 119 -21.97 -14.59 -18.74
CA SER A 119 -20.59 -14.20 -19.05
C SER A 119 -19.61 -14.68 -17.97
N ASN A 120 -18.35 -14.89 -18.34
CA ASN A 120 -17.27 -15.24 -17.39
C ASN A 120 -17.14 -14.21 -16.25
N ASP A 121 -17.35 -12.92 -16.54
CA ASP A 121 -17.32 -11.86 -15.53
C ASP A 121 -18.44 -12.01 -14.49
N ASN A 122 -19.62 -12.48 -14.91
CA ASN A 122 -20.72 -12.73 -13.98
C ASN A 122 -20.45 -13.96 -13.13
N LEU A 123 -19.89 -15.04 -13.69
CA LEU A 123 -19.46 -16.20 -12.89
C LEU A 123 -18.40 -15.80 -11.87
N ARG A 124 -17.41 -15.00 -12.26
CA ARG A 124 -16.37 -14.49 -11.36
C ARG A 124 -16.97 -13.65 -10.24
N ARG A 125 -17.87 -12.71 -10.55
CA ARG A 125 -18.60 -11.93 -9.54
C ARG A 125 -19.40 -12.79 -8.58
N VAL A 126 -20.04 -13.85 -9.08
CA VAL A 126 -20.81 -14.77 -8.23
C VAL A 126 -19.88 -15.54 -7.30
N ILE A 127 -18.73 -16.01 -7.80
CA ILE A 127 -17.71 -16.70 -6.98
C ILE A 127 -17.11 -15.76 -5.95
N ASP A 128 -16.70 -14.55 -6.35
CA ASP A 128 -16.13 -13.56 -5.44
C ASP A 128 -17.13 -13.23 -4.32
N ARG A 129 -18.42 -13.06 -4.67
CA ARG A 129 -19.49 -12.85 -3.70
C ARG A 129 -19.70 -14.05 -2.78
N TYR A 130 -19.60 -15.27 -3.32
CA TYR A 130 -19.69 -16.50 -2.53
C TYR A 130 -18.56 -16.58 -1.50
N VAL A 131 -17.33 -16.27 -1.91
CA VAL A 131 -16.16 -16.24 -1.02
C VAL A 131 -16.31 -15.15 0.06
N GLU A 132 -16.87 -13.99 -0.29
CA GLU A 132 -17.21 -12.94 0.70
C GLU A 132 -18.26 -13.41 1.71
N LEU A 133 -19.32 -14.08 1.24
CA LEU A 133 -20.36 -14.67 2.10
C LEU A 133 -19.80 -15.75 3.03
N GLU A 134 -18.94 -16.61 2.52
CA GLU A 134 -18.30 -17.67 3.29
C GLU A 134 -17.37 -17.10 4.37
N ARG A 135 -16.62 -16.04 4.05
CA ARG A 135 -15.81 -15.30 5.04
C ARG A 135 -16.64 -14.54 6.07
N ALA A 136 -17.81 -14.05 5.68
CA ALA A 136 -18.72 -13.32 6.55
C ALA A 136 -19.68 -14.23 7.33
N THR A 137 -19.57 -15.56 7.26
CA THR A 137 -20.48 -16.44 8.02
C THR A 137 -20.12 -16.43 9.51
N GLY A 138 -20.71 -15.50 10.27
CA GLY A 138 -20.72 -15.52 11.74
C GLY A 138 -21.84 -16.42 12.29
N SER A 139 -21.61 -17.11 13.41
CA SER A 139 -22.61 -17.98 14.06
C SER A 139 -23.46 -17.19 15.09
N PRO A 140 -24.81 -17.22 15.03
CA PRO A 140 -25.67 -16.56 16.02
C PRO A 140 -25.63 -17.21 17.42
N ASP A 141 -24.94 -18.34 17.56
CA ASP A 141 -24.87 -19.18 18.75
C ASP A 141 -24.47 -18.43 20.03
N TYR A 142 -23.62 -17.39 19.91
CA TYR A 142 -23.24 -16.59 21.07
C TYR A 142 -24.42 -15.76 21.59
N LEU A 143 -25.05 -14.97 20.71
CA LEU A 143 -26.20 -14.13 21.06
C LEU A 143 -27.37 -14.98 21.58
N TRP A 144 -27.58 -16.17 21.00
CA TRP A 144 -28.66 -17.07 21.38
C TRP A 144 -28.44 -17.63 22.79
N ARG A 145 -27.20 -18.03 23.12
CA ARG A 145 -26.83 -18.51 24.46
C ARG A 145 -26.98 -17.41 25.51
N GLU A 146 -26.56 -16.19 25.21
CA GLU A 146 -26.66 -15.07 26.13
C GLU A 146 -28.11 -14.65 26.39
N LEU A 147 -28.94 -14.60 25.34
CA LEU A 147 -30.36 -14.38 25.47
C LEU A 147 -31.03 -15.48 26.31
N GLY A 148 -30.69 -16.75 26.06
CA GLY A 148 -31.18 -17.88 26.84
C GLY A 148 -30.79 -17.82 28.33
N ARG A 149 -29.58 -17.35 28.65
CA ARG A 149 -29.13 -17.11 30.03
C ARG A 149 -29.95 -16.01 30.71
N ALA A 150 -30.23 -14.91 30.02
CA ALA A 150 -31.03 -13.81 30.56
C ALA A 150 -32.49 -14.23 30.82
N LEU A 151 -33.09 -15.01 29.92
CA LEU A 151 -34.47 -15.51 30.06
C LEU A 151 -34.64 -16.49 31.22
N ARG A 152 -33.65 -17.36 31.48
CA ARG A 152 -33.69 -18.26 32.65
C ARG A 152 -33.81 -17.50 33.98
N GLY A 153 -33.33 -16.26 34.05
CA GLY A 153 -33.45 -15.42 35.23
C GLY A 153 -34.82 -14.74 35.40
N VAL A 154 -35.67 -14.76 34.37
CA VAL A 154 -36.96 -14.05 34.33
C VAL A 154 -38.01 -14.90 33.59
N PRO A 155 -38.66 -15.87 34.26
CA PRO A 155 -39.61 -16.80 33.61
C PRO A 155 -40.94 -16.16 33.19
N ALA A 156 -41.20 -14.91 33.57
CA ALA A 156 -42.43 -14.18 33.24
C ALA A 156 -42.45 -13.56 31.83
N ILE A 157 -41.38 -13.76 31.04
CA ILE A 157 -41.20 -13.20 29.71
C ILE A 157 -41.43 -14.30 28.66
N GLU A 158 -42.35 -14.06 27.74
CA GLU A 158 -42.57 -14.90 26.55
C GLU A 158 -41.93 -14.23 25.32
N LEU A 159 -41.17 -15.01 24.54
CA LEU A 159 -40.66 -14.54 23.25
C LEU A 159 -41.66 -14.79 22.13
N GLU A 160 -41.81 -13.79 21.28
CA GLU A 160 -42.66 -13.85 20.09
C GLU A 160 -41.84 -13.98 18.81
N GLY A 161 -40.63 -13.41 18.77
CA GLY A 161 -39.78 -13.50 17.58
C GLY A 161 -38.37 -12.96 17.77
N LEU A 162 -37.46 -13.47 16.95
CA LEU A 162 -36.02 -13.15 16.95
C LEU A 162 -35.57 -12.88 15.51
N ASP A 163 -35.17 -11.64 15.22
CA ASP A 163 -34.60 -11.28 13.93
C ASP A 163 -33.09 -11.06 14.08
N TRP A 164 -32.27 -11.97 13.54
CA TRP A 164 -30.81 -11.83 13.53
C TRP A 164 -30.30 -11.30 12.19
N LYS A 165 -29.35 -10.38 12.25
CA LYS A 165 -28.67 -9.83 11.08
C LYS A 165 -27.19 -9.67 11.38
N LEU A 166 -26.38 -10.15 10.45
CA LEU A 166 -24.99 -9.73 10.40
C LEU A 166 -24.95 -8.33 9.79
N THR A 167 -24.47 -7.38 10.58
CA THR A 167 -24.18 -6.03 10.10
C THR A 167 -22.73 -6.06 9.64
N PRO A 168 -22.45 -6.20 8.33
CA PRO A 168 -21.09 -6.02 7.86
C PRO A 168 -20.61 -4.65 8.33
N ALA A 169 -19.36 -4.57 8.76
CA ALA A 169 -18.69 -3.34 9.09
C ALA A 169 -19.16 -2.21 8.17
N ALA A 170 -19.94 -1.28 8.70
CA ALA A 170 -20.58 -0.26 7.89
C ALA A 170 -19.49 0.55 7.17
N SER A 171 -19.29 0.26 5.89
CA SER A 171 -18.78 1.24 4.95
C SER A 171 -19.93 2.23 4.81
N ALA A 172 -19.85 3.37 5.51
CA ALA A 172 -20.84 4.42 5.42
C ALA A 172 -21.20 4.68 3.94
N PRO A 173 -22.48 4.91 3.61
CA PRO A 173 -22.85 5.24 2.24
C PRO A 173 -22.12 6.54 1.87
N ARG A 174 -21.17 6.44 0.95
CA ARG A 174 -20.50 7.60 0.36
C ARG A 174 -21.59 8.46 -0.30
N PRO A 175 -21.80 9.72 0.10
CA PRO A 175 -22.54 10.63 -0.74
C PRO A 175 -21.74 10.79 -2.04
N LEU A 176 -22.38 10.55 -3.18
CA LEU A 176 -21.84 10.84 -4.49
C LEU A 176 -21.75 12.36 -4.68
N VAL A 177 -20.73 12.99 -4.12
CA VAL A 177 -20.27 14.32 -4.56
C VAL A 177 -18.74 14.33 -4.52
N GLY A 178 -18.15 14.76 -5.63
CA GLY A 178 -16.73 14.64 -5.95
C GLY A 178 -15.78 15.31 -4.96
N GLY A 179 -14.57 14.78 -4.90
CA GLY A 179 -13.46 15.30 -4.11
C GLY A 179 -12.54 14.17 -3.68
N ASP A 180 -11.36 14.12 -4.29
CA ASP A 180 -10.29 13.20 -3.93
C ASP A 180 -9.88 13.38 -2.47
N SER A 181 -10.03 12.33 -1.68
CA SER A 181 -9.40 12.20 -0.37
C SER A 181 -9.22 10.73 -0.05
N LYS A 182 -7.98 10.26 -0.23
CA LYS A 182 -7.48 9.01 0.36
C LYS A 182 -7.57 9.13 1.87
N GLY A 183 -8.62 8.58 2.44
CA GLY A 183 -8.76 8.33 3.87
C GLY A 183 -9.49 7.00 4.03
N LYS A 184 -8.75 5.89 4.00
CA LYS A 184 -9.27 4.57 4.35
C LYS A 184 -9.50 4.59 5.86
N ALA A 185 -10.71 4.95 6.29
CA ALA A 185 -11.15 4.62 7.64
C ALA A 185 -11.00 3.11 7.81
N PRO A 186 -10.44 2.62 8.93
CA PRO A 186 -10.34 1.19 9.16
C PRO A 186 -11.76 0.59 9.05
N PRO A 187 -11.94 -0.55 8.36
CA PRO A 187 -13.21 -1.25 8.44
C PRO A 187 -13.49 -1.47 9.92
N GLY A 188 -14.64 -0.97 10.38
CA GLY A 188 -15.09 -1.26 11.73
C GLY A 188 -15.14 -2.78 11.91
N PRO A 189 -15.02 -3.30 13.14
CA PRO A 189 -15.31 -4.70 13.39
C PRO A 189 -16.73 -5.06 12.89
N ASP A 190 -16.87 -6.23 12.27
CA ASP A 190 -18.17 -6.75 11.86
C ASP A 190 -19.10 -6.81 13.07
N GLY A 191 -20.38 -6.49 12.92
CA GLY A 191 -21.33 -6.44 14.03
C GLY A 191 -22.38 -7.53 13.90
N GLU A 192 -22.74 -8.20 14.99
CA GLU A 192 -23.96 -9.00 15.05
C GLU A 192 -25.07 -8.17 15.69
N THR A 193 -26.24 -8.12 15.06
CA THR A 193 -27.41 -7.46 15.64
C THR A 193 -28.56 -8.46 15.73
N ILE A 194 -29.21 -8.52 16.88
CA ILE A 194 -30.43 -9.28 17.11
C ILE A 194 -31.54 -8.33 17.59
N ILE A 195 -32.71 -8.43 16.96
CA ILE A 195 -33.93 -7.76 17.43
C ILE A 195 -34.80 -8.81 18.10
N VAL A 196 -35.04 -8.61 19.39
CA VAL A 196 -35.87 -9.48 20.24
C VAL A 196 -37.25 -8.86 20.37
N ARG A 197 -38.28 -9.63 20.02
CA ARG A 197 -39.69 -9.31 20.26
C ARG A 197 -40.26 -10.28 21.29
N GLY A 198 -40.96 -9.76 22.28
CA GLY A 198 -41.60 -10.59 23.30
C GLY A 198 -42.67 -9.82 24.06
N SER A 199 -43.40 -10.52 24.91
CA SER A 199 -44.40 -9.94 25.80
C SER A 199 -44.24 -10.45 27.23
N ILE A 200 -44.75 -9.67 28.19
CA ILE A 200 -44.65 -9.99 29.62
C ILE A 200 -46.00 -10.53 30.10
N ARG A 201 -46.01 -11.74 30.66
CA ARG A 201 -47.19 -12.39 31.24
C ARG A 201 -47.09 -12.37 32.76
N LEU A 202 -47.81 -11.45 33.39
CA LEU A 202 -48.11 -11.52 34.82
C LEU A 202 -49.63 -11.72 34.97
N GLY A 203 -50.07 -12.38 36.04
CA GLY A 203 -51.48 -12.64 36.31
C GLY A 203 -52.34 -11.37 36.34
N ASP A 204 -53.65 -11.55 36.22
CA ASP A 204 -54.66 -10.50 35.98
C ASP A 204 -54.71 -9.38 37.05
N GLU A 205 -53.99 -9.50 38.19
CA GLU A 205 -53.87 -8.47 39.25
C GLU A 205 -52.52 -7.72 39.26
N SER A 206 -51.78 -7.68 38.15
CA SER A 206 -50.41 -7.14 38.14
C SER A 206 -50.33 -5.62 37.90
N ASN A 207 -49.82 -4.90 38.91
CA ASN A 207 -49.64 -3.45 38.91
C ASN A 207 -48.62 -3.00 37.83
N PRO A 208 -48.84 -1.89 37.10
CA PRO A 208 -47.90 -1.36 36.09
C PRO A 208 -46.44 -1.27 36.55
N ARG A 209 -46.22 -0.94 37.83
CA ARG A 209 -44.87 -0.89 38.43
C ARG A 209 -44.18 -2.26 38.50
N GLN A 210 -44.94 -3.34 38.68
CA GLN A 210 -44.40 -4.70 38.74
C GLN A 210 -43.96 -5.19 37.36
N VAL A 211 -44.69 -4.83 36.30
CA VAL A 211 -44.28 -5.16 34.92
C VAL A 211 -43.02 -4.40 34.52
N LEU A 212 -42.91 -3.11 34.87
CA LEU A 212 -41.67 -2.36 34.67
C LEU A 212 -40.51 -2.94 35.49
N ALA A 213 -40.74 -3.42 36.72
CA ALA A 213 -39.71 -4.07 37.52
C ALA A 213 -39.19 -5.37 36.88
N VAL A 214 -40.09 -6.19 36.31
CA VAL A 214 -39.73 -7.43 35.59
C VAL A 214 -38.93 -7.12 34.31
N PHE A 215 -39.36 -6.10 33.56
CA PHE A 215 -38.64 -5.63 32.37
C PHE A 215 -37.25 -5.08 32.72
N ASN A 216 -37.13 -4.25 33.76
CA ASN A 216 -35.85 -3.70 34.20
C ASN A 216 -34.90 -4.80 34.68
N ARG A 217 -35.40 -5.81 35.41
CA ARG A 217 -34.60 -6.98 35.81
C ARG A 217 -34.08 -7.77 34.61
N PHE A 218 -34.86 -7.85 33.53
CA PHE A 218 -34.42 -8.46 32.28
C PHE A 218 -33.36 -7.63 31.56
N LEU A 219 -33.51 -6.30 31.50
CA LEU A 219 -32.50 -5.39 30.96
C LEU A 219 -31.18 -5.47 31.74
N GLU A 220 -31.24 -5.53 33.08
CA GLU A 220 -30.06 -5.71 33.92
C GLU A 220 -29.38 -7.06 33.67
N ALA A 221 -30.16 -8.13 33.45
CA ALA A 221 -29.60 -9.44 33.13
C ALA A 221 -28.87 -9.44 31.78
N LEU A 222 -29.37 -8.70 30.78
CA LEU A 222 -28.71 -8.54 29.48
C LEU A 222 -27.48 -7.63 29.56
N ARG A 223 -27.55 -6.53 30.33
CA ARG A 223 -26.43 -5.58 30.52
C ARG A 223 -25.28 -6.10 31.38
N ARG A 224 -25.44 -7.23 32.09
CA ARG A 224 -24.33 -7.89 32.79
C ARG A 224 -23.23 -8.36 31.86
N ASN A 225 -23.51 -8.53 30.57
CA ASN A 225 -22.51 -8.92 29.60
C ASN A 225 -21.89 -7.66 28.96
N PRO A 226 -20.59 -7.36 29.19
CA PRO A 226 -19.94 -6.17 28.66
C PRO A 226 -19.74 -6.19 27.14
N GLN A 227 -19.97 -7.33 26.48
CA GLN A 227 -19.86 -7.48 25.03
C GLN A 227 -21.19 -7.24 24.29
N LEU A 228 -22.27 -6.90 25.00
CA LEU A 228 -23.61 -6.64 24.45
C LEU A 228 -24.01 -5.19 24.71
N ASP A 229 -24.25 -4.44 23.64
CA ASP A 229 -24.92 -3.15 23.70
C ASP A 229 -26.43 -3.36 23.53
N VAL A 230 -27.21 -2.90 24.51
CA VAL A 230 -28.66 -3.16 24.60
C VAL A 230 -29.42 -1.85 24.41
N GLU A 231 -30.00 -1.70 23.22
CA GLU A 231 -30.83 -0.56 22.83
C GLU A 231 -32.31 -0.95 22.96
N VAL A 232 -33.09 -0.14 23.69
CA VAL A 232 -34.52 -0.40 23.91
C VAL A 232 -35.31 0.34 22.84
N LEU A 233 -35.86 -0.41 21.87
CA LEU A 233 -36.63 0.17 20.76
C LEU A 233 -38.08 0.44 21.14
N GLN A 234 -38.68 -0.40 21.99
CA GLN A 234 -40.06 -0.22 22.44
C GLN A 234 -40.23 -0.82 23.85
N GLN A 235 -40.69 0.00 24.80
CA GLN A 235 -41.00 -0.43 26.15
C GLN A 235 -42.44 -0.97 26.27
N PRO A 236 -42.73 -1.87 27.22
CA PRO A 236 -44.08 -2.40 27.45
C PRO A 236 -45.13 -1.34 27.83
N PHE A 237 -44.68 -0.16 28.27
CA PHE A 237 -45.52 0.99 28.58
C PHE A 237 -44.84 2.26 28.06
N ASP A 238 -45.60 3.12 27.39
CA ASP A 238 -45.15 4.46 27.03
C ASP A 238 -45.06 5.32 28.28
N VAL A 239 -43.84 5.69 28.66
CA VAL A 239 -43.58 6.69 29.69
C VAL A 239 -43.17 8.01 29.03
N GLU A 240 -43.89 8.43 27.99
CA GLU A 240 -43.91 9.86 27.64
C GLU A 240 -44.66 10.59 28.75
N SER A 241 -43.86 11.23 29.61
CA SER A 241 -44.28 12.07 30.72
C SER A 241 -45.13 13.24 30.21
N GLY A 242 -46.45 13.02 30.06
CA GLY A 242 -47.37 14.04 29.56
C GLY A 242 -48.85 13.73 29.67
N LYS A 243 -49.28 12.46 29.78
CA LYS A 243 -50.70 12.11 29.98
C LYS A 243 -50.97 11.61 31.38
N ALA A 244 -51.77 12.37 32.12
CA ALA A 244 -52.25 12.03 33.45
C ALA A 244 -53.02 10.70 33.44
N LEU A 245 -52.58 9.78 34.29
CA LEU A 245 -53.23 8.50 34.59
C LEU A 245 -54.59 8.78 35.25
N LYS A 246 -55.66 8.73 34.46
CA LYS A 246 -57.04 8.90 34.93
C LYS A 246 -57.55 7.54 35.41
N GLY A 247 -57.64 7.36 36.73
CA GLY A 247 -58.28 6.21 37.35
C GLY A 247 -59.79 6.26 37.09
N GLY A 248 -60.31 5.23 36.42
CA GLY A 248 -61.73 5.05 36.18
C GLY A 248 -61.96 3.89 35.23
N ASP A 249 -62.67 2.88 35.73
CA ASP A 249 -63.16 1.65 35.07
C ASP A 249 -62.95 1.55 33.55
N ALA A 250 -62.03 0.67 33.16
CA ALA A 250 -61.89 0.16 31.81
C ALA A 250 -61.60 -1.35 31.85
N ALA A 251 -62.56 -2.13 32.35
CA ALA A 251 -62.52 -3.60 32.34
C ALA A 251 -62.61 -4.24 30.93
N ALA A 252 -62.16 -3.53 29.88
CA ALA A 252 -62.27 -3.97 28.49
C ALA A 252 -61.05 -3.62 27.58
N GLU A 253 -59.98 -3.03 28.11
CA GLU A 253 -58.69 -2.88 27.37
C GLU A 253 -57.60 -3.87 27.83
N ASP A 254 -57.91 -4.76 28.78
CA ASP A 254 -56.93 -5.60 29.50
C ASP A 254 -56.46 -6.86 28.76
N ARG A 255 -56.69 -6.95 27.44
CA ARG A 255 -56.29 -8.12 26.63
C ARG A 255 -55.14 -7.86 25.65
N GLN A 256 -54.58 -6.65 25.63
CA GLN A 256 -53.41 -6.39 24.78
C GLN A 256 -52.17 -7.04 25.41
N PRO A 257 -51.50 -8.00 24.75
CA PRO A 257 -50.24 -8.54 25.26
C PRO A 257 -49.22 -7.41 25.41
N ARG A 258 -48.61 -7.30 26.59
CA ARG A 258 -47.67 -6.23 26.97
C ARG A 258 -46.33 -6.45 26.24
N ALA A 259 -46.27 -6.04 24.98
CA ALA A 259 -45.17 -6.33 24.07
C ALA A 259 -43.98 -5.36 24.24
N PHE A 260 -42.76 -5.86 24.07
CA PHE A 260 -41.53 -5.09 24.03
C PHE A 260 -40.68 -5.43 22.81
N ARG A 261 -39.83 -4.49 22.40
CA ARG A 261 -38.77 -4.73 21.41
C ARG A 261 -37.43 -4.24 21.91
N LEU A 262 -36.44 -5.11 21.82
CA LEU A 262 -35.05 -4.82 22.18
C LEU A 262 -34.16 -5.08 20.98
N GLN A 263 -33.15 -4.24 20.81
CA GLN A 263 -32.06 -4.48 19.88
C GLN A 263 -30.81 -4.75 20.70
N LEU A 264 -30.21 -5.92 20.52
CA LEU A 264 -28.88 -6.19 21.04
C LEU A 264 -27.87 -6.13 19.89
N ARG A 265 -26.81 -5.34 20.09
CA ARG A 265 -25.67 -5.26 19.18
C ARG A 265 -24.44 -5.87 19.86
N ARG A 266 -23.68 -6.62 19.09
CA ARG A 266 -22.38 -7.16 19.47
C ARG A 266 -21.36 -6.79 18.41
N VAL A 267 -20.18 -6.41 18.86
CA VAL A 267 -19.05 -6.10 17.98
C VAL A 267 -18.16 -7.35 17.87
N LEU A 268 -18.00 -7.90 16.67
CA LEU A 268 -17.07 -9.00 16.36
C LEU A 268 -15.66 -8.40 16.18
N GLY A 269 -14.92 -8.27 17.28
CA GLY A 269 -13.58 -7.69 17.22
C GLY A 269 -12.88 -7.46 18.56
N ALA A 270 -13.26 -8.20 19.60
CA ALA A 270 -12.56 -8.19 20.89
C ALA A 270 -12.22 -9.62 21.31
#